data_AF-A0A7C5XN08-F1
#
_entry.id   AF-A0A7C5XN08-F1
#
_cell.length_a   1.000
_cell.length_b   1.000
_cell.length_c   1.000
_cell.angle_alpha   90.00
_cell.angle_beta   90.00
_cell.angle_gamma   90.00
#
_symmetry.space_group_name_H-M   'P 1'
#
loop_
_entity.id
_entity.type
_entity.pdbx_description
1 polymer ?
#
loop_
_entity_poly.entity_id
_entity_poly.type
_entity_poly.pdbx_seq_one_letter_code
_entity_poly.pdbx_strand_id
1 'polypeptide(L)'
;ERGIDKIPRKIKVVLKGYELTFNVPCQWGACANLRENPAGVVCGYLYQLTDQELKFLDKAESNLIRYIKEVVRVEDPEGREYFAYAYVSPTVDYNLKPTKDYISLILEGLNEEWKGSCISTGLKEVM
;
A
#
# COMPACT_ATOMS: atom_id res chain seq x y z
N GLU A 1 1.94 -12.19 -21.38
CA GLU A 1 2.96 -11.83 -20.37
C GLU A 1 2.95 -10.32 -20.17
N ARG A 2 2.93 -9.83 -18.93
CA ARG A 2 2.95 -8.39 -18.63
C ARG A 2 4.41 -8.02 -18.32
N GLY A 3 5.06 -7.34 -19.27
CA GLY A 3 6.49 -7.06 -19.27
C GLY A 3 6.93 -6.09 -18.17
N ILE A 4 7.29 -6.64 -17.01
CA ILE A 4 8.18 -6.00 -16.04
C ILE A 4 9.27 -7.03 -15.74
N ASP A 5 10.34 -7.03 -16.56
CA ASP A 5 11.35 -8.09 -16.60
C ASP A 5 12.33 -8.12 -15.40
N LYS A 6 12.21 -7.19 -14.45
CA LYS A 6 12.83 -7.21 -13.12
C LYS A 6 12.34 -6.00 -12.36
N ILE A 7 11.63 -6.20 -11.25
CA ILE A 7 11.42 -5.10 -10.31
C ILE A 7 12.78 -4.84 -9.66
N PRO A 8 13.46 -3.71 -9.97
CA PRO A 8 14.90 -3.59 -9.80
C PRO A 8 15.34 -3.58 -8.32
N ARG A 9 14.42 -3.31 -7.40
CA ARG A 9 14.66 -3.42 -5.96
C ARG A 9 13.33 -3.46 -5.21
N LYS A 10 13.15 -4.48 -4.36
CA LYS A 10 12.08 -4.57 -3.37
C LYS A 10 12.75 -4.42 -2.00
N ILE A 11 12.37 -3.41 -1.23
CA ILE A 11 12.96 -3.14 0.10
C ILE A 11 11.84 -3.13 1.13
N LYS A 12 11.94 -3.97 2.16
CA LYS A 12 11.04 -3.90 3.33
C LYS A 12 11.18 -2.54 4.01
N VAL A 13 10.04 -1.89 4.24
CA VAL A 13 9.99 -0.61 4.95
C VAL A 13 8.76 -0.50 5.85
N VAL A 14 8.86 0.35 6.85
CA VAL A 14 7.74 0.77 7.69
C VAL A 14 7.44 2.25 7.47
N LEU A 15 6.15 2.57 7.38
CA LEU A 15 5.63 3.93 7.42
C LEU A 15 5.03 4.15 8.82
N LYS A 16 5.72 4.94 9.65
CA LYS A 16 5.25 5.32 10.99
C LYS A 16 4.32 6.52 10.92
N GLY A 17 3.39 6.63 11.85
CA GLY A 17 2.43 7.74 11.90
C GLY A 17 1.23 7.55 10.98
N TYR A 18 1.02 6.34 10.45
CA TYR A 18 -0.08 6.01 9.54
C TYR A 18 -0.68 4.64 9.87
N GLU A 19 -1.89 4.41 9.38
CA GLU A 19 -2.55 3.11 9.38
C GLU A 19 -3.21 2.81 8.04
N LEU A 20 -3.45 1.52 7.78
CA LEU A 20 -4.28 1.10 6.66
C LEU A 20 -5.76 1.26 7.01
N THR A 21 -6.52 1.80 6.07
CA THR A 21 -7.98 1.83 6.12
C THR A 21 -8.52 1.09 4.90
N PHE A 22 -9.73 0.53 5.00
CA PHE A 22 -10.39 -0.17 3.91
C PHE A 22 -11.72 0.51 3.62
N ASN A 23 -11.64 1.65 2.93
CA ASN A 23 -12.76 2.56 2.76
C ASN A 23 -12.86 3.13 1.33
N VAL A 24 -12.08 2.63 0.37
CA VAL A 24 -12.17 3.11 -1.02
C VAL A 24 -13.04 2.15 -1.84
N PRO A 25 -14.18 2.59 -2.40
CA PRO A 25 -15.04 1.72 -3.20
C PRO A 25 -14.30 1.13 -4.39
N CYS A 26 -14.29 -0.21 -4.50
CA CYS A 26 -13.63 -0.91 -5.60
C CYS A 26 -14.26 -2.30 -5.85
N GLN A 27 -13.70 -3.07 -6.80
CA GLN A 27 -14.18 -4.42 -7.14
C GLN A 27 -14.18 -5.43 -5.97
N TRP A 28 -13.41 -5.14 -4.91
CA TRP A 28 -13.29 -5.96 -3.70
C TRP A 28 -14.17 -5.44 -2.53
N GLY A 29 -15.23 -4.67 -2.83
CA GLY A 29 -16.03 -3.97 -1.83
C GLY A 29 -15.32 -2.71 -1.36
N ALA A 30 -14.24 -2.86 -0.59
CA ALA A 30 -13.37 -1.76 -0.15
C ALA A 30 -11.89 -2.07 -0.39
N CYS A 31 -11.19 -1.15 -1.04
CA CYS A 31 -9.75 -1.20 -1.26
C CYS A 31 -9.00 -0.46 -0.16
N ALA A 32 -7.73 -0.82 0.00
CA ALA A 32 -6.84 -0.23 0.97
C ALA A 32 -6.55 1.25 0.67
N ASN A 33 -6.40 2.04 1.73
CA ASN A 33 -6.05 3.44 1.72
C ASN A 33 -5.21 3.77 2.96
N LEU A 34 -4.60 4.95 3.00
CA LEU A 34 -3.81 5.40 4.15
C LEU A 34 -4.52 6.52 4.89
N ARG A 35 -4.37 6.53 6.22
CA ARG A 35 -4.77 7.64 7.08
C ARG A 35 -3.68 7.89 8.10
N GLU A 36 -3.46 9.15 8.47
CA GLU A 36 -2.59 9.51 9.59
C GLU A 36 -3.11 8.91 10.90
N ASN A 37 -2.22 8.27 11.63
CA ASN A 37 -2.42 7.80 12.99
C ASN A 37 -1.06 7.89 13.70
N PRO A 38 -0.83 8.85 14.62
CA PRO A 38 0.48 9.04 15.27
C PRO A 38 1.07 7.81 15.95
N ALA A 39 0.23 6.86 16.38
CA ALA A 39 0.66 5.59 16.98
C ALA A 39 0.69 4.41 15.97
N GLY A 40 0.27 4.66 14.74
CA GLY A 40 0.15 3.67 13.67
C GLY A 40 1.48 3.35 12.99
N VAL A 41 1.57 2.13 12.48
CA VAL A 41 2.67 1.66 11.65
C VAL A 41 2.11 0.85 10.49
N VAL A 42 2.50 1.17 9.26
CA VAL A 42 2.18 0.39 8.06
C VAL A 42 3.45 -0.30 7.56
N CYS A 43 3.39 -1.62 7.47
CA CYS A 43 4.46 -2.45 6.91
C CYS A 43 4.25 -2.57 5.40
N GLY A 44 5.31 -2.45 4.62
CA GLY A 44 5.21 -2.53 3.17
C GLY A 44 6.55 -2.74 2.48
N TYR A 45 6.56 -2.40 1.19
CA TYR A 45 7.72 -2.52 0.34
C TYR A 45 7.90 -1.26 -0.50
N LEU A 46 9.14 -0.81 -0.63
CA LEU A 46 9.52 0.13 -1.67
C LEU A 46 9.82 -0.62 -2.95
N TYR A 47 9.22 -0.14 -4.03
CA TYR A 47 9.50 -0.55 -5.38
C TYR A 47 10.09 0.64 -6.12
N GLN A 48 11.27 0.46 -6.71
CA GLN A 48 11.84 1.44 -7.61
C GLN A 48 11.24 1.21 -9.01
N LEU A 49 10.40 2.14 -9.46
CA LEU A 49 9.77 2.11 -10.76
C LEU A 49 10.35 3.21 -11.64
N THR A 50 10.48 2.93 -12.94
CA THR A 50 10.74 3.95 -13.95
C THR A 50 9.48 4.77 -14.24
N ASP A 51 9.63 5.98 -14.77
CA ASP A 51 8.50 6.81 -15.19
C ASP A 51 7.59 6.12 -16.22
N GLN A 52 8.14 5.21 -17.03
CA GLN A 52 7.37 4.43 -18.01
C GLN A 52 6.52 3.35 -17.33
N GLU A 53 7.04 2.64 -16.33
CA GLU A 53 6.29 1.67 -15.53
C GLU A 53 5.21 2.36 -14.69
N LEU A 54 5.53 3.53 -14.13
CA LEU A 54 4.56 4.35 -13.43
C LEU A 54 3.43 4.80 -14.36
N LYS A 55 3.75 5.25 -15.59
CA LYS A 55 2.73 5.58 -16.61
C LYS A 55 1.92 4.37 -17.06
N PHE A 56 2.48 3.17 -17.02
CA PHE A 56 1.76 1.94 -17.33
C PHE A 56 0.77 1.58 -16.21
N LEU A 57 1.18 1.71 -14.94
CA LEU A 57 0.27 1.65 -13.79
C LEU A 57 -0.82 2.74 -13.91
N ASP A 58 -0.42 3.95 -14.30
CA ASP A 58 -1.33 5.09 -14.42
C ASP A 58 -2.35 4.90 -15.57
N LYS A 59 -1.99 4.21 -16.65
CA LYS A 59 -2.85 3.94 -17.82
C LYS A 59 -3.74 2.71 -17.67
N ALA A 60 -3.33 1.73 -16.85
CA ALA A 60 -4.15 0.57 -16.53
C ALA A 60 -5.38 0.94 -15.69
N GLU A 61 -5.33 2.09 -14.99
CA GLU A 61 -6.44 2.63 -14.22
C GLU A 61 -6.95 3.93 -14.83
N SER A 62 -8.01 3.85 -15.64
CA SER A 62 -8.90 5.00 -15.93
C SER A 62 -9.58 5.59 -14.66
N ASN A 63 -9.21 5.10 -13.46
CA ASN A 63 -9.74 5.40 -12.13
C ASN A 63 -8.79 6.21 -11.23
N LEU A 64 -7.57 6.53 -11.68
CA LEU A 64 -6.60 7.32 -10.89
C LEU A 64 -7.02 8.77 -10.62
N ILE A 65 -8.10 9.24 -11.23
CA ILE A 65 -8.75 10.52 -10.87
C ILE A 65 -9.12 10.56 -9.37
N ARG A 66 -9.20 9.40 -8.70
CA ARG A 66 -9.58 9.26 -7.30
C ARG A 66 -8.42 9.25 -6.30
N TYR A 67 -7.16 9.25 -6.72
CA TYR A 67 -6.02 9.19 -5.79
C TYR A 67 -5.08 10.39 -5.96
N ILE A 68 -4.65 10.95 -4.83
CA ILE A 68 -3.56 11.93 -4.75
C ILE A 68 -2.24 11.22 -4.45
N LYS A 69 -1.16 11.68 -5.08
CA LYS A 69 0.21 11.22 -4.78
C LYS A 69 0.73 12.01 -3.57
N GLU A 70 0.98 11.33 -2.47
CA GLU A 70 1.59 11.89 -1.28
C GLU A 70 3.04 11.42 -1.15
N VAL A 71 3.93 12.31 -0.70
CA VAL A 71 5.30 11.94 -0.36
C VAL A 71 5.33 11.57 1.12
N VAL A 72 5.65 10.31 1.40
CA VAL A 72 5.74 9.79 2.76
C VAL A 72 7.19 9.43 3.10
N ARG A 73 7.55 9.58 4.37
CA ARG A 73 8.85 9.15 4.90
C ARG A 73 8.73 7.74 5.48
N VAL A 74 9.55 6.83 4.99
CA VAL A 74 9.58 5.43 5.44
C VAL A 74 10.97 5.03 5.89
N GLU A 75 11.05 4.00 6.72
CA GLU A 75 12.30 3.47 7.27
C GLU A 75 12.44 1.98 6.95
N ASP A 76 13.62 1.51 6.59
CA ASP A 76 13.90 0.08 6.51
C ASP A 76 14.29 -0.53 7.89
N PRO A 77 14.41 -1.86 8.01
CA PRO A 77 14.80 -2.48 9.28
C PRO A 77 16.20 -2.12 9.80
N GLU A 78 17.07 -1.54 8.96
CA GLU A 78 18.40 -1.04 9.35
C GLU A 78 18.34 0.42 9.84
N GLY A 79 17.16 1.05 9.80
CA GLY A 79 16.94 2.45 10.19
C GLY A 79 17.30 3.45 9.10
N ARG A 80 17.48 3.02 7.85
CA ARG A 80 17.69 3.94 6.72
C ARG A 80 16.37 4.57 6.31
N GLU A 81 16.34 5.88 6.21
CA GLU A 81 15.17 6.65 5.78
C GLU A 81 15.10 6.78 4.25
N TYR A 82 13.88 6.75 3.73
CA TYR A 82 13.56 6.96 2.32
C TYR A 82 12.32 7.85 2.19
N PHE A 83 12.23 8.58 1.08
CA PHE A 83 11.01 9.26 0.66
C PHE A 83 10.37 8.50 -0.49
N ALA A 84 9.07 8.24 -0.39
CA ALA A 84 8.35 7.45 -1.37
C ALA A 84 7.01 8.08 -1.70
N TYR A 85 6.52 7.81 -2.93
CA TYR A 85 5.16 8.15 -3.30
C TYR A 85 4.20 7.08 -2.82
N ALA A 86 3.17 7.49 -2.10
CA ALA A 86 2.00 6.68 -1.78
C ALA A 86 0.76 7.29 -2.45
N TYR A 87 -0.21 6.44 -2.77
CA TYR A 87 -1.48 6.87 -3.35
C TYR A 87 -2.55 6.85 -2.28
N VAL A 88 -3.19 8.00 -2.06
CA VAL A 88 -4.23 8.19 -1.04
C VAL A 88 -5.50 8.68 -1.72
N SER A 89 -6.66 8.07 -1.43
CA SER A 89 -7.94 8.54 -1.98
C SER A 89 -8.62 9.47 -0.98
N PRO A 90 -9.01 10.71 -1.39
CA PRO A 90 -9.88 11.55 -0.58
C PRO A 90 -11.35 11.11 -0.64
N THR A 91 -11.73 10.30 -1.63
CA THR A 91 -13.10 9.77 -1.76
C THR A 91 -13.19 8.44 -1.01
N VAL A 92 -13.88 8.44 0.12
CA VAL A 92 -13.98 7.29 1.03
C VAL A 92 -15.41 7.02 1.50
N ASP A 93 -15.71 5.77 1.82
CA ASP A 93 -16.92 5.31 2.50
C ASP A 93 -16.54 4.28 3.57
N TYR A 94 -16.71 4.68 4.84
CA TYR A 94 -16.37 3.87 6.01
C TYR A 94 -17.38 2.75 6.32
N ASN A 95 -18.51 2.69 5.61
CA ASN A 95 -19.48 1.59 5.75
C ASN A 95 -19.08 0.37 4.90
N LEU A 96 -18.15 0.55 3.96
CA LEU A 96 -17.67 -0.53 3.13
C LEU A 96 -16.74 -1.46 3.91
N LYS A 97 -16.66 -2.70 3.43
CA LYS A 97 -15.73 -3.70 3.95
C LYS A 97 -15.00 -4.38 2.80
N PRO A 98 -13.72 -4.71 2.97
CA PRO A 98 -12.96 -5.49 2.01
C PRO A 98 -13.50 -6.93 1.98
N THR A 99 -13.39 -7.60 0.84
CA THR A 99 -13.60 -9.05 0.80
C THR A 99 -12.47 -9.78 1.54
N LYS A 100 -12.77 -10.98 2.05
CA LYS A 100 -11.76 -11.84 2.66
C LYS A 100 -10.64 -12.19 1.69
N ASP A 101 -10.97 -12.47 0.42
CA ASP A 101 -9.98 -12.79 -0.61
C ASP A 101 -8.98 -11.64 -0.82
N TYR A 102 -9.46 -10.39 -0.82
CA TYR A 102 -8.58 -9.23 -0.95
C TYR A 102 -7.65 -9.05 0.25
N ILE A 103 -8.17 -9.28 1.47
CA ILE A 103 -7.33 -9.28 2.68
C ILE A 103 -6.29 -10.40 2.64
N SER A 104 -6.66 -11.61 2.21
CA SER A 104 -5.73 -12.72 2.03
C SER A 104 -4.61 -12.37 1.05
N LEU A 105 -4.92 -11.75 -0.09
CA LEU A 105 -3.92 -11.31 -1.06
C LEU A 105 -2.92 -10.30 -0.46
N ILE A 106 -3.41 -9.34 0.34
CA ILE A 106 -2.54 -8.36 1.03
C ILE A 106 -1.64 -9.08 2.05
N LEU A 107 -2.21 -9.99 2.84
CA LEU A 107 -1.47 -10.76 3.84
C LEU A 107 -0.41 -11.64 3.20
N GLU A 108 -0.74 -12.34 2.12
CA GLU A 108 0.19 -13.16 1.35
C GLU A 108 1.37 -12.33 0.83
N GLY A 109 1.09 -11.20 0.17
CA GLY A 109 2.11 -10.28 -0.34
C GLY A 109 2.98 -9.69 0.78
N LEU A 110 2.38 -9.30 1.91
CA LEU A 110 3.12 -8.84 3.07
C LEU A 110 4.03 -9.95 3.62
N ASN A 111 3.53 -11.18 3.68
CA ASN A 111 4.24 -12.29 4.30
C ASN A 111 5.46 -12.79 3.50
N GLU A 112 5.57 -12.48 2.20
CA GLU A 112 6.69 -12.90 1.34
C GLU A 112 8.07 -12.66 1.98
N GLU A 113 8.31 -11.49 2.58
CA GLU A 113 9.56 -11.17 3.26
C GLU A 113 9.39 -10.74 4.72
N TRP A 114 8.20 -10.25 5.10
CA TRP A 114 7.95 -9.90 6.50
C TRP A 114 7.79 -11.13 7.37
N LYS A 115 7.30 -12.26 6.84
CA LYS A 115 7.20 -13.55 7.57
C LYS A 115 6.56 -13.40 8.96
N GLY A 116 5.51 -12.59 9.06
CA GLY A 116 4.80 -12.29 10.32
C GLY A 116 5.51 -11.34 11.30
N SER A 117 6.72 -10.87 11.02
CA SER A 117 7.47 -9.96 11.92
C SER A 117 6.90 -8.54 11.98
N CYS A 118 6.00 -8.18 11.07
CA CYS A 118 5.33 -6.89 11.03
C CYS A 118 3.91 -7.08 10.51
N ILE A 119 2.93 -6.47 11.19
CA ILE A 119 1.53 -6.43 10.75
C ILE A 119 1.07 -4.98 10.87
N SER A 120 0.62 -4.42 9.75
CA SER A 120 0.17 -3.03 9.66
C SER A 120 -1.00 -2.73 10.61
N THR A 121 -0.99 -1.56 11.23
CA THR A 121 -2.15 -1.00 11.93
C THR A 121 -3.32 -0.88 10.96
N GLY A 122 -4.54 -1.19 11.44
CA GLY A 122 -5.76 -1.25 10.63
C GLY A 122 -5.96 -2.55 9.84
N LEU A 123 -4.89 -3.23 9.41
CA LEU A 123 -5.01 -4.57 8.83
C LEU A 123 -5.47 -5.59 9.89
N LYS A 124 -4.97 -5.46 11.13
CA LYS A 124 -5.39 -6.30 12.28
C LYS A 124 -6.88 -6.27 12.57
N GLU A 125 -7.59 -5.20 12.17
CA GLU A 125 -9.00 -5.01 12.46
C GLU A 125 -9.92 -5.70 11.43
N VAL A 126 -9.35 -6.11 10.30
CA VAL A 126 -10.08 -6.71 9.17
C VAL A 126 -9.63 -8.13 8.82
N MET A 127 -8.63 -8.65 9.54
CA MET A 127 -8.22 -10.07 9.55
C MET A 127 -9.29 -10.93 10.23
#